data_AF-A0A935P8X8-F1
#
_entry.id   AF-A0A935P8X8-F1
#
_cell.length_a   1.000
_cell.length_b   1.000
_cell.length_c   1.000
_cell.angle_alpha   90.00
_cell.angle_beta   90.00
_cell.angle_gamma   90.00
#
_symmetry.space_group_name_H-M   'P 1'
#
loop_
_entity.id
_entity.type
_entity.pdbx_description
1 polymer ?
#
loop_
_entity_poly.entity_id
_entity_poly.type
_entity_poly.pdbx_seq_one_letter_code
_entity_poly.pdbx_strand_id
1 'polypeptide(L)'
;MTPNDPMSAPCCQEILDRLHDYLNRRDLSVADRETVRRHLTDCPPCGDLAAFENALLDRLRQSAPCSCPEKLRARVRALLDLS
;
A
#
# COMPACT_ATOMS: atom_id res chain seq x y z
N MET A 1 -4.17 -15.86 26.84
CA MET A 1 -4.58 -15.21 25.58
C MET A 1 -3.32 -14.92 24.81
N THR A 2 -3.03 -15.73 23.81
CA THR A 2 -1.83 -15.63 22.96
C THR A 2 -2.03 -14.48 21.97
N PRO A 3 -1.04 -13.57 21.80
CA PRO A 3 -1.16 -12.41 20.91
C PRO A 3 -1.03 -12.74 19.42
N ASN A 4 -1.30 -13.98 19.01
CA ASN A 4 -1.10 -14.42 17.62
C ASN A 4 -1.98 -15.63 17.27
N ASP A 5 -3.26 -15.56 17.61
CA ASP A 5 -4.28 -16.48 17.09
C ASP A 5 -4.70 -16.03 15.69
N PRO A 6 -4.61 -16.88 14.64
CA PRO A 6 -5.01 -16.53 13.27
C PRO A 6 -6.52 -16.28 13.11
N MET A 7 -7.31 -16.46 14.18
CA MET A 7 -8.74 -16.13 14.25
C MET A 7 -9.06 -14.89 15.10
N SER A 8 -8.06 -14.18 15.64
CA SER A 8 -8.28 -12.90 16.31
C SER A 8 -8.09 -11.75 15.33
N ALA A 9 -9.01 -10.79 15.32
CA ALA A 9 -8.84 -9.58 14.51
C ALA A 9 -7.50 -8.91 14.87
N PRO A 10 -6.71 -8.47 13.87
CA PRO A 10 -5.41 -7.85 14.11
C PRO A 10 -5.60 -6.57 14.92
N CYS A 11 -4.73 -6.37 15.91
CA CYS A 11 -4.73 -5.15 16.70
C CYS A 11 -4.20 -3.96 15.88
N CYS A 12 -4.54 -2.73 16.28
CA CYS A 12 -4.10 -1.52 15.58
C CYS A 12 -2.58 -1.49 15.38
N GLN A 13 -1.81 -1.90 16.39
CA GLN A 13 -0.35 -1.89 16.34
C GLN A 13 0.19 -2.79 15.21
N GLU A 14 -0.34 -4.01 15.08
CA GLU A 14 0.07 -4.95 14.04
C GLU A 14 -0.25 -4.44 12.63
N ILE A 15 -1.37 -3.72 12.48
CA ILE A 15 -1.74 -3.08 11.22
C ILE A 15 -0.81 -1.93 10.88
N LEU A 16 -0.41 -1.14 11.88
CA LEU A 16 0.54 -0.04 11.69
C LEU A 16 1.95 -0.54 11.34
N ASP A 17 2.42 -1.63 11.95
CA ASP A 17 3.67 -2.29 11.57
C ASP A 17 3.67 -2.74 10.09
N ARG A 18 2.51 -3.20 9.59
CA ARG A 18 2.34 -3.64 8.18
C ARG A 18 1.95 -2.52 7.23
N LEU A 19 1.62 -1.33 7.73
CA LEU A 19 1.10 -0.22 6.94
C LEU A 19 2.14 0.24 5.90
N HIS A 20 3.41 0.29 6.28
CA HIS A 20 4.47 0.72 5.38
C HIS A 20 4.63 -0.20 4.17
N ASP A 21 4.66 -1.53 4.38
CA ASP A 21 4.73 -2.49 3.29
C ASP A 21 3.45 -2.44 2.43
N TYR A 22 2.28 -2.23 3.05
CA TYR A 22 1.00 -2.07 2.36
C TYR A 22 0.99 -0.85 1.44
N LEU A 23 1.44 0.32 1.92
CA LEU A 23 1.51 1.57 1.15
C LEU A 23 2.56 1.53 0.04
N ASN A 24 3.67 0.83 0.26
CA ASN A 24 4.72 0.65 -0.74
C ASN A 24 4.46 -0.50 -1.71
N ARG A 25 3.32 -1.20 -1.58
CA ARG A 25 2.96 -2.38 -2.40
C ARG A 25 4.09 -3.41 -2.45
N ARG A 26 4.76 -3.57 -1.32
CA ARG A 26 5.81 -4.58 -1.11
C ARG A 26 5.17 -5.91 -0.74
N ASP A 27 5.97 -6.97 -0.62
CA ASP A 27 5.57 -8.37 -0.40
C ASP A 27 4.53 -8.59 0.73
N LEU A 28 3.26 -8.30 0.45
CA LEU A 28 2.11 -8.75 1.23
C LEU A 28 1.35 -9.79 0.44
N SER A 29 0.92 -10.84 1.13
CA SER A 29 -0.05 -11.76 0.56
C SER A 29 -1.38 -11.04 0.27
N VAL A 30 -2.17 -11.56 -0.66
CA VAL A 30 -3.51 -10.99 -0.96
C VAL A 30 -4.38 -10.96 0.30
N ALA A 31 -4.28 -11.99 1.15
CA ALA A 31 -5.02 -12.07 2.41
C ALA A 31 -4.61 -10.98 3.41
N ASP A 32 -3.31 -10.68 3.52
CA ASP A 32 -2.81 -9.64 4.42
C ASP A 32 -3.24 -8.25 3.95
N ARG A 33 -3.23 -8.01 2.62
CA ARG A 33 -3.71 -6.75 2.04
C ARG A 33 -5.18 -6.50 2.35
N GLU A 34 -6.02 -7.51 2.18
CA GLU A 34 -7.45 -7.38 2.53
C GLU A 34 -7.64 -7.16 4.03
N THR A 35 -6.84 -7.81 4.85
CA THR A 35 -6.87 -7.66 6.32
C THR A 35 -6.53 -6.23 6.75
N VAL A 36 -5.45 -5.65 6.21
CA VAL A 36 -5.07 -4.25 6.43
C VAL A 36 -6.15 -3.31 5.90
N ARG A 37 -6.61 -3.51 4.66
CA ARG A 37 -7.65 -2.68 4.03
C ARG A 37 -8.93 -2.63 4.86
N ARG A 38 -9.39 -3.79 5.35
CA ARG A 38 -10.57 -3.89 6.21
C ARG A 38 -10.36 -3.10 7.50
N HIS A 39 -9.24 -3.30 8.20
CA HIS A 39 -8.96 -2.59 9.44
C HIS A 39 -8.90 -1.07 9.24
N LEU A 40 -8.25 -0.58 8.17
CA LEU A 40 -8.20 0.85 7.85
C LEU A 40 -9.59 1.45 7.56
N THR A 41 -10.55 0.61 7.15
CA THR A 41 -11.94 1.02 6.91
C THR A 41 -12.76 1.01 8.20
N ASP A 42 -12.59 -0.03 9.04
CA ASP A 42 -13.31 -0.21 10.30
C ASP A 42 -12.77 0.66 11.45
N CYS A 43 -11.51 1.09 11.38
CA CYS A 43 -10.82 1.85 12.42
C CYS A 43 -10.40 3.23 11.90
N PRO A 44 -11.25 4.28 12.09
CA PRO A 44 -10.96 5.65 11.65
C PRO A 44 -9.57 6.18 12.04
N PRO A 45 -9.06 6.03 13.28
CA PRO A 45 -7.75 6.59 13.61
C PRO A 45 -6.60 5.94 12.82
N CYS A 46 -6.69 4.64 12.52
CA CYS A 46 -5.72 3.96 11.66
C CYS A 46 -5.89 4.39 10.20
N GLY A 47 -7.13 4.56 9.75
CA GLY A 47 -7.44 5.08 8.41
C GLY A 47 -6.87 6.48 8.16
N ASP A 48 -7.02 7.40 9.13
CA ASP A 48 -6.49 8.76 9.04
C ASP A 48 -4.97 8.79 8.98
N LEU A 49 -4.30 7.95 9.78
CA LEU A 49 -2.84 7.82 9.75
C LEU A 49 -2.36 7.27 8.40
N ALA A 50 -3.02 6.23 7.88
CA ALA A 50 -2.73 5.68 6.56
C ALA A 50 -2.94 6.71 5.44
N ALA A 51 -3.99 7.52 5.52
CA ALA A 51 -4.25 8.59 4.56
C ALA A 51 -3.13 9.66 4.59
N PHE A 52 -2.68 10.06 5.78
CA PHE A 52 -1.57 10.99 5.95
C PHE A 52 -0.27 10.44 5.35
N GLU A 53 0.11 9.21 5.70
CA GLU A 53 1.32 8.57 5.16
C GLU A 53 1.27 8.41 3.65
N ASN A 54 0.12 8.02 3.09
CA ASN A 54 -0.05 7.92 1.64
C ASN A 54 0.10 9.28 0.96
N ALA A 55 -0.46 10.35 1.52
CA ALA A 55 -0.30 11.71 0.99
C ALA A 55 1.16 12.18 1.07
N LEU A 56 1.88 11.82 2.12
CA LEU A 56 3.31 12.11 2.26
C LEU A 56 4.14 11.37 1.18
N LEU A 57 3.89 10.07 1.00
CA LEU A 57 4.56 9.27 -0.04
C LEU A 57 4.29 9.80 -1.44
N ASP A 58 3.06 10.26 -1.71
CA ASP A 58 2.71 10.85 -3.00
C ASP A 58 3.50 12.14 -3.27
N ARG A 59 3.60 13.03 -2.27
CA ARG A 59 4.45 14.23 -2.37
C ARG A 59 5.93 13.88 -2.61
N LEU A 60 6.46 12.87 -1.93
CA LEU A 60 7.84 12.42 -2.12
C LEU A 60 8.06 11.91 -3.55
N ARG A 61 7.14 11.11 -4.09
CA ARG A 61 7.20 10.62 -5.48
C ARG A 61 7.18 11.75 -6.50
N GLN A 62 6.38 12.79 -6.27
CA GLN A 62 6.34 13.98 -7.11
C GLN A 62 7.65 14.79 -7.06
N SER A 63 8.30 14.83 -5.89
CA SER A 63 9.56 15.56 -5.70
C SER A 63 10.80 14.88 -6.31
N ALA A 64 10.71 13.59 -6.62
CA ALA A 64 11.79 12.81 -7.22
C ALA A 64 11.44 12.45 -8.69
N PRO A 65 11.69 13.36 -9.66
CA PRO A 65 11.41 13.08 -11.06
C PRO A 65 12.36 11.99 -11.58
N CYS A 66 11.89 10.75 -11.60
CA CYS A 66 12.53 9.67 -12.33
C CYS A 66 12.25 9.84 -13.82
N SER A 67 13.27 10.20 -14.62
CA SER A 67 13.13 10.24 -16.07
C SER A 67 12.98 8.83 -16.63
N CYS A 68 11.78 8.49 -17.10
CA CYS A 68 11.55 7.22 -17.80
C CYS A 68 12.09 7.32 -19.24
N PRO A 69 12.99 6.42 -19.66
CA PRO A 69 13.57 6.46 -21.00
C PRO A 69 12.50 6.29 -22.09
N GLU A 70 12.57 7.11 -23.14
CA GLU A 70 11.54 7.16 -24.19
C GLU A 70 11.28 5.81 -24.86
N LYS A 71 12.33 5.01 -25.06
CA LYS A 71 12.22 3.66 -25.62
C LYS A 71 11.31 2.75 -24.79
N LEU A 72 11.36 2.85 -23.46
CA LEU A 72 10.49 2.07 -22.59
C LEU A 72 9.05 2.57 -22.68
N ARG A 73 8.86 3.89 -22.67
CA ARG A 73 7.53 4.52 -22.82
C ARG A 73 6.86 4.13 -24.15
N ALA A 74 7.61 4.13 -25.25
CA ALA A 74 7.12 3.74 -26.57
C ALA A 74 6.69 2.26 -26.60
N ARG A 75 7.47 1.36 -25.99
CA ARG A 75 7.14 -0.07 -25.89
C ARG A 75 5.87 -0.32 -25.09
N VAL A 76 5.70 0.35 -23.95
CA VAL A 76 4.50 0.20 -23.11
C VAL A 76 3.26 0.70 -23.86
N ARG A 77 3.34 1.87 -24.52
CA ARG A 77 2.23 2.38 -25.35
C ARG A 77 1.82 1.39 -26.44
N ALA A 78 2.79 0.89 -27.21
CA ALA A 78 2.51 -0.09 -28.25
C ALA A 78 1.79 -1.36 -27.72
N LEU A 79 2.11 -1.83 -26.50
CA LEU A 79 1.40 -2.96 -25.90
C LEU A 79 -0.05 -2.63 -25.51
N LEU A 80 -0.30 -1.40 -25.04
CA LEU A 80 -1.64 -0.95 -24.65
C LEU A 80 -2.54 -0.63 -25.86
N ASP A 81 -1.98 -0.10 -26.94
CA ASP A 81 -2.70 0.15 -28.20
C ASP A 81 -3.06 -1.15 -28.96
N LEU A 82 -2.42 -2.27 -28.59
CA LEU A 82 -2.73 -3.62 -29.10
C LEU A 82 -3.77 -4.35 -28.24
N SER A 83 -4.32 -3.71 -27.20
CA SER A 83 -5.28 -4.29 -26.25
C SER A 83 -6.73 -4.00 -26.62
#